data_AF-A0A935YGX9-F1
#
_entry.id   AF-A0A935YGX9-F1
#
_cell.length_a   1.000
_cell.length_b   1.000
_cell.length_c   1.000
_cell.angle_alpha   90.00
_cell.angle_beta   90.00
_cell.angle_gamma   90.00
#
_symmetry.space_group_name_H-M   'P 1'
#
loop_
_entity.id
_entity.type
_entity.pdbx_description
1 polymer ?
#
loop_
_entity_poly.entity_id
_entity_poly.type
_entity_poly.pdbx_seq_one_letter_code
_entity_poly.pdbx_strand_id
1 'polypeptide(L)'
;MGRTRQSLAAIRNLRAYFAEFPDLDYELTIVDVLEQPDRAEESRILATPTLVRLMPLPSLRIIGDLSEKEIVWQTIGLLSDDSARPGSHPNDEGSSHDR
;
A
#
# COMPACT_ATOMS: atom_id res chain seq x y z
N MET A 1 -14.95 11.18 21.34
CA MET A 1 -15.82 11.01 20.15
C MET A 1 -15.16 11.39 18.81
N GLY A 2 -14.22 12.34 18.76
CA GLY A 2 -13.58 12.75 17.49
C GLY A 2 -12.59 11.74 16.87
N ARG A 3 -11.75 11.10 17.69
CA ARG A 3 -10.72 10.14 17.24
C ARG A 3 -11.33 8.92 16.53
N THR A 4 -12.40 8.36 17.09
CA THR A 4 -13.15 7.24 16.51
C THR A 4 -13.77 7.58 15.15
N ARG A 5 -14.30 8.80 14.96
CA ARG A 5 -14.89 9.21 13.66
C ARG A 5 -13.84 9.33 12.56
N GLN A 6 -12.66 9.89 12.89
CA GLN A 6 -11.56 10.00 11.93
C GLN A 6 -11.00 8.62 11.55
N SER A 7 -10.82 7.71 12.52
CA SER A 7 -10.37 6.34 12.24
C SER A 7 -11.37 5.57 11.37
N LEU A 8 -12.67 5.69 11.64
CA LEU A 8 -13.71 5.04 10.81
C LEU A 8 -13.74 5.59 9.39
N ALA A 9 -13.58 6.91 9.22
CA ALA A 9 -13.49 7.51 7.89
C ALA A 9 -12.27 7.01 7.13
N ALA A 10 -11.09 6.99 7.77
CA ALA A 10 -9.85 6.48 7.20
C ALA A 10 -9.99 5.01 6.75
N ILE A 11 -10.55 4.13 7.60
CA ILE A 11 -10.79 2.71 7.26
C ILE A 11 -11.72 2.59 6.05
N ARG A 12 -12.82 3.35 6.01
CA ARG A 12 -13.78 3.32 4.90
C ARG A 12 -13.13 3.78 3.59
N ASN A 13 -12.35 4.85 3.63
CA ASN A 13 -11.64 5.38 2.47
C ASN A 13 -10.65 4.35 1.92
N LEU A 14 -9.82 3.77 2.78
CA LEU A 14 -8.86 2.73 2.37
C LEU A 14 -9.57 1.54 1.71
N ARG A 15 -10.63 1.02 2.33
CA ARG A 15 -11.41 -0.08 1.75
C ARG A 15 -11.99 0.27 0.39
N ALA A 16 -12.52 1.49 0.23
CA ALA A 16 -13.05 1.95 -1.05
C ALA A 16 -11.95 2.03 -2.12
N TYR A 17 -10.78 2.57 -1.77
CA TYR A 17 -9.67 2.71 -2.71
C TYR A 17 -9.10 1.36 -3.16
N PHE A 18 -8.95 0.41 -2.23
CA PHE A 18 -8.45 -0.92 -2.56
C PHE A 18 -9.46 -1.78 -3.35
N ALA A 19 -10.76 -1.57 -3.15
CA ALA A 19 -11.80 -2.26 -3.91
C ALA A 19 -11.78 -1.95 -5.42
N GLU A 20 -11.13 -0.84 -5.81
CA GLU A 20 -10.94 -0.48 -7.22
C GLU A 20 -9.78 -1.28 -7.89
N PHE A 21 -8.98 -2.02 -7.11
CA PHE A 21 -7.82 -2.80 -7.59
C PHE A 21 -7.97 -4.26 -7.17
N PRO A 22 -8.85 -5.03 -7.82
CA PRO A 22 -9.07 -6.43 -7.47
C PRO A 22 -7.82 -7.30 -7.71
N ASP A 23 -6.92 -6.88 -8.60
CA ASP A 23 -5.67 -7.57 -8.91
C ASP A 23 -4.52 -7.21 -7.97
N LEU A 24 -4.72 -6.26 -7.04
CA LEU A 24 -3.70 -5.90 -6.08
C LEU A 24 -3.67 -6.95 -4.96
N ASP A 25 -2.53 -7.62 -4.81
CA ASP A 25 -2.28 -8.48 -3.65
C ASP A 25 -1.93 -7.59 -2.45
N TYR A 26 -2.88 -7.44 -1.53
CA TYR A 26 -2.71 -6.64 -0.31
C TYR A 26 -3.34 -7.30 0.91
N GLU A 27 -2.74 -7.06 2.06
CA GLU A 27 -3.29 -7.40 3.37
C GLU A 27 -3.52 -6.12 4.18
N LEU A 28 -4.78 -5.86 4.56
CA LEU A 28 -5.14 -4.71 5.39
C LEU A 28 -5.43 -5.16 6.82
N THR A 29 -4.49 -4.88 7.73
CA THR A 29 -4.68 -5.08 9.18
C THR A 29 -5.04 -3.76 9.87
N ILE A 30 -6.13 -3.76 10.64
CA ILE A 30 -6.56 -2.62 11.46
C ILE A 30 -6.12 -2.87 12.90
N VAL A 31 -5.35 -1.94 13.47
CA VAL A 31 -4.90 -1.99 14.87
C VAL A 31 -5.54 -0.83 15.62
N ASP A 32 -6.38 -1.13 16.61
CA ASP A 32 -6.84 -0.12 17.57
C ASP A 32 -5.77 0.06 18.65
N VAL A 33 -5.17 1.26 18.70
CA VAL A 33 -4.10 1.58 19.66
C VAL A 33 -4.58 1.61 21.12
N LEU A 34 -5.90 1.74 21.34
CA LEU A 34 -6.50 1.70 22.68
C LEU A 34 -6.67 0.26 23.18
N GLU A 35 -6.88 -0.69 22.27
CA GLU A 35 -7.01 -2.11 22.59
C GLU A 35 -5.67 -2.86 22.52
N GLN A 36 -4.79 -2.46 21.61
CA GLN A 36 -3.49 -3.09 21.33
C GLN A 36 -2.35 -2.05 21.36
N PRO A 37 -2.05 -1.45 22.52
CA PRO A 37 -1.01 -0.42 22.63
C PRO A 37 0.38 -0.95 22.28
N ASP A 38 0.70 -2.21 22.60
CA ASP A 38 2.02 -2.81 22.37
C ASP A 38 2.37 -2.81 20.86
N ARG A 39 1.43 -3.18 19.99
CA ARG A 39 1.65 -3.17 18.52
C ARG A 39 1.85 -1.77 17.98
N ALA A 40 1.19 -0.77 18.58
CA ALA A 40 1.36 0.62 18.22
C ALA A 40 2.76 1.14 18.63
N GLU A 41 3.24 0.71 19.80
CA GLU A 41 4.57 1.04 20.30
C GLU A 41 5.68 0.40 19.46
N GLU A 42 5.57 -0.90 19.13
CA GLU A 42 6.49 -1.61 18.23
C GLU A 42 6.62 -0.88 16.87
N SER A 43 5.49 -0.38 16.36
CA SER A 43 5.42 0.38 15.11
C SER A 43 5.79 1.87 15.27
N ARG A 44 6.10 2.33 16.50
CA ARG A 44 6.38 3.72 16.88
C ARG A 44 5.30 4.70 16.42
N ILE A 45 4.03 4.35 16.65
CA ILE A 45 2.88 5.16 16.28
C ILE A 45 2.65 6.25 17.33
N LEU A 46 3.01 7.48 16.99
CA LEU A 46 2.83 8.65 17.88
C LEU A 46 1.50 9.38 17.65
N ALA A 47 0.87 9.15 16.50
CA ALA A 47 -0.35 9.83 16.09
C ALA A 47 -1.35 8.85 15.46
N THR A 48 -2.63 9.16 15.58
CA THR A 48 -3.72 8.40 14.98
C THR A 48 -4.64 9.36 14.22
N PRO A 49 -5.10 9.02 13.01
CA PRO A 49 -4.86 7.77 12.27
C PRO A 49 -3.47 7.75 11.60
N THR A 50 -2.86 6.56 11.51
CA THR A 50 -1.61 6.32 10.79
C THR A 50 -1.75 5.06 9.92
N LEU A 51 -1.39 5.17 8.64
CA LEU A 51 -1.22 4.04 7.73
C LEU A 51 0.26 3.68 7.64
N VAL A 52 0.57 2.39 7.72
CA VAL A 52 1.93 1.86 7.51
C VAL A 52 1.88 0.81 6.42
N ARG A 53 2.68 1.00 5.36
CA ARG A 53 2.95 -0.02 4.35
C ARG A 53 4.22 -0.76 4.77
N LEU A 54 4.10 -2.05 5.08
CA LEU A 54 5.24 -2.87 5.48
C LEU A 54 6.01 -3.43 4.27
N MET A 55 5.29 -3.73 3.17
CA MET A 55 5.84 -4.33 1.96
C MET A 55 5.24 -3.69 0.70
N PRO A 56 6.00 -3.62 -0.41
CA PRO A 56 7.44 -3.92 -0.49
C PRO A 56 8.28 -2.90 0.29
N LEU A 57 9.52 -3.26 0.62
CA LEU A 57 10.46 -2.32 1.24
C LEU A 57 10.83 -1.18 0.27
N PRO A 58 11.15 0.03 0.77
CA PRO A 58 11.13 0.44 2.18
C PRO A 58 9.70 0.57 2.73
N SER A 59 9.57 0.49 4.05
CA SER A 59 8.29 0.73 4.71
C SER A 59 7.93 2.21 4.65
N LEU A 60 6.66 2.49 4.35
CA LEU A 60 6.14 3.86 4.15
C LEU A 60 5.05 4.15 5.18
N ARG A 61 4.93 5.42 5.57
CA ARG A 61 4.01 5.85 6.63
C ARG A 61 3.28 7.12 6.24
N ILE A 62 1.97 7.14 6.47
CA ILE A 62 1.12 8.32 6.27
C ILE A 62 0.40 8.60 7.58
N ILE A 63 0.44 9.85 8.04
CA ILE A 63 -0.28 10.31 9.23
C ILE A 63 -1.36 11.26 8.76
N GLY A 64 -2.62 11.04 9.18
CA GLY A 64 -3.75 11.89 8.80
C GLY A 64 -5.04 11.11 8.56
N ASP A 65 -6.04 11.79 7.99
CA ASP A 65 -7.38 11.24 7.80
C ASP A 65 -7.53 10.33 6.57
N LEU A 66 -6.47 10.19 5.76
CA LEU A 66 -6.42 9.37 4.54
C LEU A 66 -7.59 9.70 3.59
N SER A 67 -8.00 10.97 3.53
CA SER A 67 -9.10 11.45 2.68
C SER A 67 -8.68 11.70 1.23
N GLU A 68 -7.40 11.99 1.00
CA GLU A 68 -6.83 12.27 -0.32
C GLU A 68 -6.24 11.00 -0.95
N LYS A 69 -7.05 10.34 -1.78
CA LYS A 69 -6.69 9.09 -2.46
C LYS A 69 -5.36 9.15 -3.20
N GLU A 70 -5.14 10.21 -3.97
CA GLU A 70 -3.95 10.36 -4.82
C GLU A 70 -2.67 10.45 -3.99
N ILE A 71 -2.69 11.23 -2.91
CA ILE A 71 -1.60 11.31 -1.93
C ILE A 71 -1.34 9.95 -1.30
N VAL A 72 -2.41 9.24 -0.90
CA VAL A 72 -2.28 7.91 -0.30
C VAL A 72 -1.55 6.97 -1.26
N TRP A 73 -2.04 6.83 -2.48
CA TRP A 73 -1.47 5.89 -3.46
C TRP A 73 -0.08 6.23 -3.94
N GLN A 74 0.20 7.51 -4.19
CA GLN A 74 1.54 7.95 -4.54
C GLN A 74 2.52 7.60 -3.41
N THR A 75 2.09 7.82 -2.16
CA THR A 75 2.92 7.52 -1.00
C THR A 75 3.09 6.03 -0.77
N ILE A 76 2.08 5.18 -1.04
CA ILE A 76 2.20 3.72 -0.89
C ILE A 76 2.69 3.02 -2.16
N GLY A 77 3.08 3.78 -3.19
CA GLY A 77 3.65 3.27 -4.45
C GLY A 77 2.67 2.53 -5.36
N LEU A 78 1.36 2.67 -5.13
CA LEU A 78 0.33 2.07 -6.00
C LEU A 78 0.06 2.90 -7.25
N LEU A 79 0.42 4.18 -7.23
CA LEU A 79 0.49 5.02 -8.42
C LEU A 79 1.86 4.79 -9.10
N SER A 80 2.06 3.60 -9.66
CA SER A 80 3.24 3.32 -10.50
C SER A 80 2.77 3.22 -11.94
N ASP A 81 3.27 4.12 -12.78
CA ASP A 81 3.12 4.09 -14.24
C ASP A 81 3.54 2.70 -14.74
N ASP A 82 2.62 1.99 -15.40
CA ASP A 82 2.76 0.60 -15.88
C ASP A 82 3.76 0.47 -17.05
N SER A 83 4.85 1.25 -17.06
CA SER A 83 5.85 1.26 -18.14
C SER A 83 7.13 0.47 -17.83
N ALA A 84 7.28 -0.08 -16.62
CA ALA A 84 8.46 -0.85 -16.22
C ALA A 84 8.20 -2.36 -16.07
N ARG A 85 7.62 -2.99 -17.10
CA ARG A 85 7.82 -4.44 -17.31
C ARG A 85 8.98 -4.64 -18.30
N PRO A 86 10.23 -4.87 -17.86
CA PRO A 86 11.25 -5.40 -18.74
C PRO A 86 10.96 -6.90 -18.95
N GLY A 87 10.06 -7.20 -19.88
CA GLY A 87 9.91 -8.53 -20.45
C GLY A 87 11.05 -8.80 -21.44
N SER A 88 12.28 -8.93 -20.93
CA SER A 88 13.42 -9.45 -21.69
C SER A 88 13.49 -10.97 -21.53
N HIS A 89 13.15 -11.69 -22.59
CA HIS A 89 13.81 -12.96 -22.92
C HIS A 89 14.15 -12.91 -24.42
N PRO A 90 15.41 -12.64 -24.79
CA PRO A 90 15.87 -12.95 -26.13
C PRO A 90 16.14 -14.46 -26.16
N ASN A 91 15.25 -15.23 -26.79
CA ASN A 91 15.63 -16.57 -27.21
C ASN A 91 16.48 -16.42 -28.47
N ASP A 92 17.78 -16.38 -28.26
CA ASP A 92 18.80 -16.71 -29.24
C ASP A 92 18.69 -18.22 -29.51
N GLU A 93 17.99 -18.60 -30.57
CA GLU A 93 18.16 -19.90 -31.21
C GLU A 93 18.77 -19.67 -32.59
N GLY A 94 20.10 -19.76 -32.63
CA GLY A 94 20.80 -19.97 -33.88
C GLY A 94 20.38 -21.29 -34.50
N SER A 95 20.03 -21.25 -35.79
CA SER A 95 20.28 -22.36 -36.71
C SER A 95 20.36 -21.81 -38.12
N SER A 96 21.59 -21.54 -38.53
CA SER A 96 21.99 -21.58 -39.93
C SER A 96 21.77 -23.02 -40.42
N HIS A 97 20.87 -23.20 -41.39
CA HIS A 97 20.79 -24.42 -42.18
C HIS A 97 20.62 -24.04 -43.65
N ASP A 98 21.77 -23.88 -44.29
CA ASP A 98 22.12 -24.32 -45.65
C ASP A 98 20.95 -24.61 -46.60
N ARG A 99 20.79 -23.75 -47.64
CA ARG A 99 20.46 -24.13 -49.02
C ARG A 99 20.96 -23.07 -50.00
#